data_AF-A0A7X9FRQ3-F1
#
_entry.id   AF-A0A7X9FRQ3-F1
#
_cell.length_a   1.000
_cell.length_b   1.000
_cell.length_c   1.000
_cell.angle_alpha   90.00
_cell.angle_beta   90.00
_cell.angle_gamma   90.00
#
_symmetry.space_group_name_H-M   'P 1'
#
loop_
_entity.id
_entity.type
_entity.pdbx_description
1 polymer ?
#
loop_
_entity_poly.entity_id
_entity_poly.type
_entity_poly.pdbx_seq_one_letter_code
_entity_poly.pdbx_strand_id
1 'polypeptide(L)'
;MRHPYNFETCIICLDRPCGDWEHVLPHVIGGRLQGRMLCNSCNATFGSSLVSQLKSDVSIQYAVEALKDQLPGLYAKIREKATFIGNATDGSLVRASLTNQGMKILPGTGANNSLIIDTNEAANSLLKKTHQAWHFPRRSNNMAG
;
A
#
# COMPACT_ATOMS: atom_id res chain seq x y z
N MET A 1 27.02 -3.45 3.58
CA MET A 1 28.02 -4.47 3.98
C MET A 1 28.03 -5.51 2.88
N ARG A 2 29.20 -5.95 2.39
CA ARG A 2 29.29 -6.95 1.33
C ARG A 2 29.71 -8.29 1.92
N HIS A 3 29.01 -9.34 1.53
CA HIS A 3 29.40 -10.71 1.80
C HIS A 3 30.72 -10.99 1.07
N PRO A 4 31.71 -11.63 1.72
CA PRO A 4 33.05 -11.80 1.15
C PRO A 4 33.07 -12.78 -0.03
N TYR A 5 32.13 -13.72 -0.06
CA TYR A 5 32.02 -14.72 -1.12
C TYR A 5 31.14 -14.23 -2.27
N ASN A 6 31.64 -14.39 -3.49
CA ASN A 6 30.91 -14.14 -4.74
C ASN A 6 30.64 -15.48 -5.43
N PHE A 7 29.37 -15.75 -5.72
CA PHE A 7 29.01 -16.93 -6.51
C PHE A 7 29.32 -16.65 -7.99
N GLU A 8 29.76 -17.68 -8.69
CA GLU A 8 29.95 -17.64 -10.15
C GLU A 8 28.61 -17.77 -10.87
N THR A 9 27.78 -18.71 -10.39
CA THR A 9 26.49 -19.06 -10.97
C THR A 9 25.34 -18.73 -10.02
N CYS A 10 24.23 -18.28 -10.58
CA CYS A 10 23.02 -17.92 -9.83
C CYS A 10 22.50 -19.07 -8.97
N ILE A 11 22.34 -18.84 -7.67
CA ILE A 11 21.92 -19.87 -6.70
C ILE A 11 20.48 -20.37 -6.90
N ILE A 12 19.66 -19.64 -7.67
CA ILE A 12 18.26 -20.00 -7.93
C ILE A 12 18.13 -20.85 -9.19
N CYS A 13 18.65 -20.36 -10.32
CA CYS A 13 18.50 -21.05 -11.60
C CYS A 13 19.65 -22.02 -11.91
N LEU A 14 20.78 -21.91 -11.20
CA LEU A 14 21.98 -22.73 -11.34
C LEU A 14 22.59 -22.76 -12.76
N ASP A 15 22.21 -21.81 -13.61
CA ASP A 15 22.56 -21.79 -15.03
C ASP A 15 23.26 -20.48 -15.43
N ARG A 16 22.65 -19.34 -15.12
CA ARG A 16 23.15 -18.03 -15.53
C ARG A 16 24.18 -17.45 -14.55
N PRO A 17 25.17 -16.67 -15.02
CA PRO A 17 26.12 -16.02 -14.15
C PRO A 17 25.46 -15.03 -13.19
N CYS A 18 26.05 -14.85 -12.02
CA CYS A 18 25.62 -13.84 -11.07
C CYS A 18 25.80 -12.42 -11.64
N GLY A 19 24.82 -11.57 -11.40
CA GLY A 19 24.77 -10.19 -11.87
C GLY A 19 25.32 -9.20 -10.84
N ASP A 20 24.58 -8.12 -10.63
CA ASP A 20 24.93 -7.05 -9.69
C ASP A 20 24.85 -7.50 -8.23
N TRP A 21 25.21 -6.60 -7.31
CA TRP A 21 25.04 -6.84 -5.87
C TRP A 21 23.56 -6.71 -5.48
N GLU A 22 23.00 -7.76 -4.90
CA GLU A 22 21.67 -7.73 -4.31
C GLU A 22 21.71 -7.83 -2.79
N HIS A 23 20.61 -7.43 -2.16
CA HIS A 23 20.45 -7.55 -0.72
C HIS A 23 20.05 -8.98 -0.33
N VAL A 24 20.79 -9.59 0.61
CA VAL A 24 20.47 -10.90 1.18
C VAL A 24 19.16 -10.85 1.95
N LEU A 25 19.01 -9.81 2.77
CA LEU A 25 17.75 -9.42 3.38
C LEU A 25 17.31 -8.11 2.72
N PRO A 26 16.08 -7.99 2.21
CA PRO A 26 15.66 -6.80 1.48
C PRO A 26 15.90 -5.51 2.27
N HIS A 27 16.41 -4.49 1.59
CA HIS A 27 16.69 -3.18 2.21
C HIS A 27 15.46 -2.57 2.87
N VAL A 28 14.29 -2.85 2.30
CA VAL A 28 12.98 -2.38 2.78
C VAL A 28 12.64 -2.80 4.21
N ILE A 29 13.17 -3.95 4.66
CA ILE A 29 13.00 -4.47 6.02
C ILE A 29 14.26 -4.25 6.87
N GLY A 30 15.13 -3.32 6.44
CA GLY A 30 16.33 -2.95 7.18
C GLY A 30 17.58 -3.76 6.84
N GLY A 31 17.52 -4.62 5.83
CA GLY A 31 18.68 -5.40 5.41
C GLY A 31 19.81 -4.54 4.81
N ARG A 32 21.05 -4.90 5.15
CA ARG A 32 22.27 -4.16 4.75
C ARG A 32 23.36 -5.05 4.17
N LEU A 33 23.25 -6.37 4.36
CA LEU A 33 24.16 -7.35 3.79
C LEU A 33 23.79 -7.54 2.33
N GLN A 34 24.79 -7.38 1.47
CA GLN A 34 24.67 -7.58 0.04
C GLN A 34 25.58 -8.72 -0.40
N GLY A 35 25.16 -9.50 -1.39
CA GLY A 35 25.97 -10.54 -2.01
C GLY A 35 25.77 -10.56 -3.51
N ARG A 36 26.66 -11.28 -4.20
CA ARG A 36 26.57 -11.56 -5.63
C ARG A 36 26.23 -13.04 -5.80
N MET A 37 24.94 -13.35 -5.81
CA MET A 37 24.37 -14.70 -5.76
C MET A 37 23.22 -14.92 -6.76
N LEU A 38 22.61 -13.88 -7.30
CA LEU A 38 21.51 -13.99 -8.27
C LEU A 38 21.93 -13.48 -9.66
N CYS A 39 21.33 -14.03 -10.71
CA CYS A 39 21.36 -13.41 -12.03
C CYS A 39 20.31 -12.29 -12.11
N ASN A 40 20.48 -11.34 -13.03
CA ASN A 40 19.59 -10.18 -13.17
C ASN A 40 18.11 -10.55 -13.35
N SER A 41 17.84 -11.65 -14.07
CA SER A 41 16.47 -12.14 -14.29
C SER A 41 15.83 -12.65 -12.99
N CYS A 42 16.53 -13.50 -12.23
CA CYS A 42 16.02 -13.96 -10.93
C CYS A 42 15.88 -12.78 -9.95
N ASN A 43 16.90 -11.91 -9.88
CA ASN A 43 16.87 -10.75 -9.00
C ASN A 43 15.65 -9.83 -9.27
N ALA A 44 15.32 -9.58 -10.54
CA ALA A 44 14.14 -8.79 -10.91
C ALA A 44 12.82 -9.42 -10.46
N THR A 45 12.68 -10.75 -10.62
CA THR A 45 11.48 -11.50 -10.23
C THR A 45 11.28 -11.48 -8.71
N PHE A 46 12.33 -11.75 -7.94
CA PHE A 46 12.25 -11.74 -6.48
C PHE A 46 12.11 -10.33 -5.92
N GLY A 47 12.81 -9.34 -6.49
CA GLY A 47 12.82 -7.97 -5.99
C GLY A 47 11.45 -7.32 -5.93
N SER A 48 10.64 -7.41 -6.98
CA SER A 48 9.34 -6.72 -7.04
C SER A 48 8.24 -7.45 -6.26
N SER A 49 8.15 -8.78 -6.40
CA SER A 49 7.11 -9.60 -5.79
C SER A 49 7.31 -9.79 -4.29
N LEU A 50 8.52 -10.18 -3.86
CA LEU A 50 8.84 -10.47 -2.46
C LEU A 50 8.76 -9.20 -1.61
N VAL A 51 9.32 -8.08 -2.09
CA VAL A 51 9.30 -6.82 -1.34
C VAL A 51 7.88 -6.32 -1.09
N SER A 52 7.00 -6.46 -2.08
CA SER A 52 5.59 -6.08 -1.91
C SER A 52 4.91 -6.96 -0.86
N GLN A 53 5.13 -8.28 -0.92
CA GLN A 53 4.53 -9.22 0.02
C GLN A 53 5.01 -9.00 1.46
N LEU A 54 6.31 -8.76 1.66
CA LEU A 54 6.89 -8.53 2.98
C LEU A 54 6.31 -7.31 3.70
N LYS A 55 5.99 -6.23 2.97
CA LYS A 55 5.34 -5.05 3.58
C LYS A 55 3.90 -5.32 4.02
N SER A 56 3.18 -6.16 3.27
CA SER A 56 1.80 -6.55 3.58
C SER A 56 1.69 -7.70 4.58
N ASP A 57 2.80 -8.35 4.90
CA ASP A 57 2.80 -9.50 5.79
C ASP A 57 2.48 -9.09 7.23
N VAL A 58 1.47 -9.73 7.82
CA VAL A 58 0.96 -9.41 9.15
C VAL A 58 2.00 -9.72 10.24
N SER A 59 2.77 -10.79 10.08
CA SER A 59 3.79 -11.17 11.05
C SER A 59 4.94 -10.15 11.08
N ILE A 60 5.33 -9.62 9.91
CA ILE A 60 6.33 -8.56 9.80
C ILE A 60 5.80 -7.26 10.39
N GLN A 61 4.56 -6.87 10.08
CA GLN A 61 3.98 -5.67 10.68
C GLN A 61 3.90 -5.77 12.20
N TYR A 62 3.51 -6.93 12.74
CA TYR A 62 3.45 -7.17 14.17
C TYR A 62 4.83 -7.10 14.83
N ALA A 63 5.84 -7.76 14.23
CA ALA A 63 7.21 -7.73 14.74
C ALA A 63 7.79 -6.30 14.74
N VAL A 64 7.50 -5.52 13.70
CA VAL A 64 7.98 -4.14 13.56
C VAL A 64 7.30 -3.20 14.56
N GLU A 65 6.02 -3.42 14.88
CA GLU A 65 5.30 -2.66 15.92
C GLU A 65 5.95 -2.86 17.30
N ALA A 66 6.33 -4.09 17.65
CA ALA A 66 7.03 -4.38 18.90
C ALA A 66 8.43 -3.71 18.99
N LEU A 67 9.01 -3.35 17.85
CA LEU A 67 10.33 -2.71 17.74
C LEU A 67 10.26 -1.20 17.48
N LYS A 68 9.08 -0.58 17.55
CA LYS A 68 8.89 0.84 17.19
C LYS A 68 9.83 1.79 17.92
N ASP A 69 10.07 1.55 19.20
CA ASP A 69 10.88 2.44 20.06
C ASP A 69 12.39 2.22 19.82
N GLN A 70 12.77 1.03 19.35
CA GLN A 70 14.16 0.66 19.07
C GLN A 70 14.57 1.00 17.64
N LEU A 71 13.64 0.87 16.67
CA LEU A 71 13.88 1.04 15.25
C LEU A 71 12.84 1.99 14.60
N PRO A 72 12.70 3.24 15.08
CA PRO A 72 11.63 4.14 14.64
C PRO A 72 11.68 4.44 13.13
N GLY A 73 12.88 4.52 12.55
CA GLY A 73 13.04 4.74 11.10
C GLY A 73 12.61 3.55 10.25
N LEU A 74 12.76 2.31 10.74
CA LEU A 74 12.28 1.12 10.04
C LEU A 74 10.76 0.98 10.19
N TYR A 75 10.27 1.23 11.40
CA TYR A 75 8.84 1.29 11.71
C TYR A 75 8.11 2.22 10.75
N ALA A 76 8.57 3.47 10.62
CA ALA A 76 7.96 4.44 9.70
C ALA A 76 7.92 3.93 8.25
N LYS A 77 9.01 3.36 7.73
CA LYS A 77 9.12 2.88 6.33
C LYS A 77 8.23 1.68 6.00
N ILE A 78 8.01 0.79 6.98
CA ILE A 78 7.15 -0.39 6.79
C ILE A 78 5.69 -0.02 6.97
N ARG A 79 5.38 0.86 7.92
CA ARG A 79 4.01 1.32 8.19
C ARG A 79 3.51 2.31 7.14
N GLU A 80 4.40 3.04 6.47
CA GLU A 80 4.06 3.89 5.34
C GLU A 80 3.32 3.06 4.27
N LYS A 81 2.07 3.46 3.98
CA LYS A 81 1.15 2.79 3.04
C LYS A 81 0.69 1.39 3.46
N ALA A 82 0.95 0.95 4.69
CA ALA A 82 0.35 -0.26 5.22
C ALA A 82 -1.18 -0.15 5.16
N THR A 83 -1.83 -1.23 4.71
CA THR A 83 -3.30 -1.32 4.66
C THR A 83 -3.80 -2.04 5.90
N PHE A 84 -4.73 -1.41 6.58
CA PHE A 84 -5.44 -1.91 7.75
C PHE A 84 -6.83 -2.33 7.34
N ILE A 85 -7.35 -3.36 8.01
CA ILE A 85 -8.71 -3.85 7.84
C ILE A 85 -9.37 -3.82 9.21
N GLY A 86 -10.54 -3.19 9.29
CA GLY A 86 -11.36 -3.14 10.50
C GLY A 86 -12.83 -3.30 10.14
N ASN A 87 -13.66 -3.40 11.18
CA ASN A 87 -15.11 -3.46 11.02
C ASN A 87 -15.71 -2.10 11.32
N ALA A 88 -16.60 -1.62 10.44
CA ALA A 88 -17.51 -0.53 10.75
C ALA A 88 -18.56 -0.99 11.77
N THR A 89 -19.30 -0.04 12.35
CA THR A 89 -20.38 -0.29 13.31
C THR A 89 -21.52 -1.13 12.73
N ASP A 90 -21.69 -1.14 11.40
CA ASP A 90 -22.67 -1.94 10.68
C ASP A 90 -22.14 -3.33 10.26
N GLY A 91 -20.92 -3.69 10.68
CA GLY A 91 -20.26 -4.95 10.33
C GLY A 91 -19.55 -4.95 8.98
N SER A 92 -19.58 -3.85 8.22
CA SER A 92 -18.87 -3.74 6.95
C SER A 92 -17.36 -3.75 7.13
N LEU A 93 -16.64 -4.37 6.20
CA LEU A 93 -15.18 -4.29 6.16
C LEU A 93 -14.74 -2.91 5.67
N VAL A 94 -13.98 -2.21 6.51
CA VAL A 94 -13.35 -0.94 6.19
C VAL A 94 -11.87 -1.16 5.99
N ARG A 95 -11.36 -0.66 4.86
CA ARG A 95 -9.92 -0.65 4.56
C ARG A 95 -9.39 0.74 4.76
N ALA A 96 -8.27 0.88 5.45
CA ALA A 96 -7.59 2.15 5.65
C ALA A 96 -6.10 2.02 5.30
N SER A 97 -5.49 3.11 4.84
CA SER A 97 -4.05 3.18 4.62
C SER A 97 -3.44 4.27 5.49
N LEU A 98 -2.33 3.98 6.16
CA LEU A 98 -1.60 5.00 6.90
C LEU A 98 -0.73 5.83 5.94
N THR A 99 -0.96 7.13 5.93
CA THR A 99 -0.20 8.12 5.16
C THR A 99 0.52 9.10 6.08
N ASN A 100 1.40 9.93 5.53
CA ASN A 100 2.07 11.00 6.28
C ASN A 100 1.09 12.05 6.85
N GLN A 101 -0.14 12.09 6.35
CA GLN A 101 -1.21 12.99 6.80
C GLN A 101 -2.20 12.31 7.75
N GLY A 102 -1.93 11.07 8.17
CA GLY A 102 -2.82 10.25 9.01
C GLY A 102 -3.47 9.09 8.25
N MET A 103 -4.47 8.46 8.87
CA MET A 103 -5.23 7.37 8.25
C MET A 103 -6.12 7.91 7.13
N LYS A 104 -6.05 7.28 5.96
CA LYS A 104 -6.93 7.53 4.82
C LYS A 104 -7.81 6.30 4.58
N ILE A 105 -9.12 6.49 4.49
CA ILE A 105 -10.04 5.40 4.14
C ILE A 105 -9.87 5.07 2.65
N LEU A 106 -9.73 3.78 2.34
CA LEU A 106 -9.70 3.29 0.96
C LEU A 106 -11.14 3.05 0.48
N PRO A 107 -11.49 3.48 -0.76
CA PRO A 107 -12.81 3.26 -1.30
C PRO A 107 -13.21 1.79 -1.28
N GLY A 108 -14.46 1.53 -0.90
CA GLY A 108 -15.01 0.18 -0.79
C GLY A 108 -16.53 0.18 -0.84
N THR A 109 -17.12 -1.02 -0.82
CA THR A 109 -18.57 -1.20 -0.72
C THR A 109 -18.88 -1.74 0.67
N GLY A 110 -19.79 -1.08 1.37
CA GLY A 110 -20.30 -1.48 2.67
C GLY A 110 -21.60 -2.28 2.57
N ALA A 111 -22.25 -2.48 3.72
CA ALA A 111 -23.55 -3.13 3.81
C ALA A 111 -24.58 -2.42 2.92
N ASN A 112 -25.49 -3.20 2.34
CA ASN A 112 -26.57 -2.70 1.49
C ASN A 112 -26.10 -1.90 0.26
N ASN A 113 -24.96 -2.25 -0.34
CA ASN A 113 -24.36 -1.53 -1.46
C ASN A 113 -24.04 -0.05 -1.15
N SER A 114 -23.83 0.29 0.12
CA SER A 114 -23.37 1.61 0.51
C SER A 114 -21.93 1.86 0.04
N LEU A 115 -21.61 3.11 -0.25
CA LEU A 115 -20.25 3.51 -0.62
C LEU A 115 -19.47 3.90 0.63
N ILE A 116 -18.34 3.23 0.87
CA ILE A 116 -17.37 3.59 1.91
C ILE A 116 -16.28 4.41 1.24
N ILE A 117 -16.14 5.68 1.63
CA ILE A 117 -15.09 6.61 1.17
C ILE A 117 -14.67 7.50 2.33
N ASP A 118 -13.56 8.23 2.16
CA ASP A 118 -13.10 9.22 3.14
C ASP A 118 -14.17 10.30 3.38
N THR A 119 -14.33 10.75 4.63
CA THR A 119 -15.36 11.73 5.01
C THR A 119 -15.27 13.02 4.18
N ASN A 120 -14.06 13.50 3.89
CA ASN A 120 -13.89 14.71 3.09
C ASN A 120 -14.31 14.48 1.64
N GLU A 121 -14.04 13.29 1.10
CA GLU A 121 -14.46 12.88 -0.23
C GLU A 121 -15.99 12.69 -0.31
N ALA A 122 -16.59 12.13 0.74
CA ALA A 122 -18.04 11.99 0.88
C ALA A 122 -18.73 13.35 0.88
N ALA A 123 -18.24 14.30 1.70
CA ALA A 123 -18.78 15.66 1.76
C ALA A 123 -18.72 16.34 0.39
N ASN A 124 -17.58 16.26 -0.30
CA ASN A 124 -17.43 16.82 -1.65
C ASN A 124 -18.36 16.17 -2.68
N SER A 125 -18.55 14.86 -2.60
CA SER A 125 -19.42 14.11 -3.52
C SER A 125 -20.89 14.44 -3.32
N LEU A 126 -21.31 14.62 -2.06
CA LEU A 126 -22.66 15.06 -1.71
C LEU A 126 -22.91 16.49 -2.19
N LEU A 127 -21.97 17.41 -1.96
CA LEU A 127 -22.07 18.80 -2.43
C LEU A 127 -22.18 18.89 -3.96
N LYS A 128 -21.39 18.12 -4.71
CA LYS A 128 -21.49 18.09 -6.18
C LYS A 128 -22.86 17.61 -6.66
N LYS A 129 -23.42 16.58 -6.02
CA LYS A 129 -24.75 16.04 -6.39
C LYS A 129 -25.89 16.98 -5.99
N THR A 130 -25.79 17.67 -4.85
CA THR A 130 -26.81 18.64 -4.45
C THR A 130 -26.78 19.89 -5.34
N HIS A 131 -25.63 20.39 -5.76
CA HIS A 131 -25.56 21.50 -6.72
C HIS A 131 -26.15 21.15 -8.11
N GLN A 132 -26.01 19.90 -8.58
CA GLN A 132 -26.68 19.46 -9.80
C GLN A 132 -28.21 19.33 -9.64
N ALA A 133 -28.70 18.93 -8.47
CA ALA A 133 -30.13 18.79 -8.19
C ALA A 133 -30.86 20.14 -8.02
N TRP A 134 -30.14 21.23 -7.74
CA TRP A 134 -30.73 22.58 -7.59
C TRP A 134 -30.92 23.34 -8.92
N HIS A 135 -30.44 22.81 -10.05
CA HIS A 135 -30.77 23.32 -11.38
C HIS A 135 -32.08 22.73 -11.92
N PHE A 136 -33.20 23.00 -11.23
CA PHE A 136 -34.52 22.82 -11.84
C PHE A 136 -34.78 23.99 -12.82
N PRO A 137 -35.19 23.74 -14.08
CA PRO A 137 -35.56 24.81 -14.98
C PRO A 137 -36.81 25.51 -14.44
N ARG A 138 -36.73 26.82 -14.18
CA ARG A 138 -37.92 27.64 -13.98
C ARG A 138 -38.73 27.56 -15.26
N ARG A 139 -39.86 26.84 -15.24
CA ARG A 139 -40.89 26.97 -16.28
C ARG A 139 -41.38 28.42 -16.24
N SER A 140 -40.92 29.23 -17.19
CA SER A 140 -41.54 30.51 -17.50
C SER A 140 -42.91 30.20 -18.11
N ASN A 141 -43.99 30.41 -17.36
CA ASN A 141 -45.33 30.48 -17.92
C ASN A 141 -45.41 31.75 -18.77
N ASN A 142 -45.24 31.60 -20.09
CA ASN A 142 -45.80 32.54 -21.05
C ASN A 142 -47.32 32.33 -21.08
N MET A 143 -48.07 33.25 -20.48
CA MET A 143 -49.45 33.49 -20.90
C MET A 143 -49.46 34.75 -21.74
N ALA A 144 -49.49 34.54 -23.06
CA ALA A 144 -50.01 35.49 -24.03
C ALA A 144 -51.47 35.10 -24.28
N GLY A 145 -52.38 36.07 -24.25
CA GLY A 145 -53.81 35.90 -24.52
C GLY A 145 -54.65 36.79 -23.63
#